data_AF-A0A2G5T7F1-F1
#
_entry.id   AF-A0A2G5T7F1-F1
#
_cell.length_a   1.000
_cell.length_b   1.000
_cell.length_c   1.000
_cell.angle_alpha   90.00
_cell.angle_beta   90.00
_cell.angle_gamma   90.00
#
_symmetry.space_group_name_H-M   'P 1'
#
loop_
_entity.id
_entity.type
_entity.pdbx_description
1 polymer ?
#
loop_
_entity_poly.entity_id
_entity_poly.type
_entity_poly.pdbx_seq_one_letter_code
_entity_poly.pdbx_strand_id
1 'polypeptide(L)'
;MTTLLYFVPAFFELPNQDKVFMDLKKILPCNIQQFYDNRKVFILTLDSATPLYCVFFFNLFTLGQCLIFFTTTLIKLIRQSRNKALAASQRTLKMRRKLVMAIVIQTLCPCILISIPMEYLITSTYLNHYDQSLNRLVMIFFALHGIFATLTMVFIHQPYRETTLGSVYWIFRWTRKARKVDDSKKISSVVVTM
;
A
#
# COMPACT_ATOMS: atom_id res chain seq x y z
N MET A 1 -1.51 5.68 -12.31
CA MET A 1 -1.13 6.85 -13.13
C MET A 1 -1.08 8.14 -12.32
N THR A 2 -2.07 8.42 -11.46
CA THR A 2 -2.12 9.64 -10.61
C THR A 2 -0.99 9.75 -9.58
N THR A 3 -0.50 8.64 -9.04
CA THR A 3 0.62 8.63 -8.06
C THR A 3 1.97 9.05 -8.63
N LEU A 4 2.19 8.89 -9.94
CA LEU A 4 3.44 9.30 -10.60
C LEU A 4 3.56 10.83 -10.71
N LEU A 5 2.43 11.54 -10.67
CA LEU A 5 2.38 13.01 -10.74
C LEU A 5 2.60 13.68 -9.37
N TYR A 6 2.59 12.90 -8.29
CA TYR A 6 2.55 13.40 -6.91
C TYR A 6 3.73 14.31 -6.54
N PHE A 7 4.92 13.96 -7.03
CA PHE A 7 6.17 14.69 -6.78
C PHE A 7 6.63 15.53 -7.97
N VAL A 8 5.95 15.46 -9.12
CA VAL A 8 6.31 16.19 -10.34
C VAL A 8 6.49 17.70 -10.09
N PRO A 9 5.60 18.38 -9.35
CA PRO A 9 5.80 19.81 -9.04
C PRO A 9 7.15 20.10 -8.36
N ALA A 10 7.57 19.25 -7.42
CA ALA A 10 8.83 19.43 -6.70
C ALA A 10 10.07 19.27 -7.61
N PHE A 11 9.94 18.60 -8.76
CA PHE A 11 11.01 18.49 -9.75
C PHE A 11 11.19 19.76 -10.59
N PHE A 12 10.22 20.68 -10.62
CA PHE A 12 10.37 21.97 -11.32
C PHE A 12 11.11 23.02 -10.48
N GLU A 13 11.12 22.86 -9.15
CA GLU A 13 11.77 23.78 -8.20
C GLU A 13 13.06 23.18 -7.60
N LEU A 14 13.74 22.31 -8.35
CA LEU A 14 14.92 21.63 -7.83
C LEU A 14 16.03 22.61 -7.47
N PRO A 15 16.54 22.54 -6.23
CA PRO A 15 17.61 23.42 -5.83
C PRO A 15 18.96 22.89 -6.35
N ASN A 16 19.91 23.80 -6.52
CA ASN A 16 21.27 23.45 -6.91
C ASN A 16 21.89 22.53 -5.84
N GLN A 17 22.20 21.29 -6.21
CA GLN A 17 22.61 20.25 -5.26
C GLN A 17 23.88 20.64 -4.50
N ASP A 18 24.89 21.21 -5.17
CA ASP A 18 26.16 21.58 -4.54
C ASP A 18 25.96 22.62 -3.43
N LYS A 19 25.11 23.64 -3.69
CA LYS A 19 24.81 24.69 -2.71
C LYS A 19 24.00 24.15 -1.53
N VAL A 20 23.00 23.33 -1.82
CA VAL A 20 22.10 22.77 -0.81
C VAL A 20 22.84 21.88 0.18
N PHE A 21 23.79 21.07 -0.27
CA PHE A 21 24.61 20.27 0.64
C PHE A 21 25.43 21.14 1.60
N MET A 22 25.93 22.30 1.14
CA MET A 22 26.65 23.24 2.01
C MET A 22 25.72 23.86 3.06
N ASP A 23 24.49 24.23 2.68
CA ASP A 23 23.52 24.82 3.61
C ASP A 23 22.98 23.80 4.61
N LEU A 24 22.73 22.57 4.15
CA LEU A 24 22.28 21.46 4.99
C LEU A 24 23.32 21.10 6.07
N LYS A 25 24.62 21.23 5.77
CA LYS A 25 25.72 21.06 6.74
C LYS A 25 25.70 22.12 7.87
N LYS A 26 25.14 23.30 7.63
CA LYS A 26 25.00 24.37 8.64
C LYS A 26 23.77 24.17 9.52
N ILE A 27 22.70 23.62 8.96
CA ILE A 27 21.40 23.45 9.63
C ILE A 27 21.40 22.24 10.56
N LEU A 28 22.06 21.16 10.15
CA LEU A 28 22.01 19.91 10.89
C LEU A 28 23.15 19.78 11.90
N PRO A 29 22.88 19.23 13.11
CA PRO A 29 23.91 18.98 14.10
C PRO A 29 24.98 18.05 13.54
N CYS A 30 26.25 18.41 13.76
CA CYS A 30 27.40 17.84 13.08
C CYS A 30 27.47 16.30 13.17
N ASN A 31 27.81 15.68 12.04
CA ASN A 31 28.14 14.26 11.77
C ASN A 31 27.08 13.42 11.01
N ILE A 32 26.40 14.03 10.03
CA ILE A 32 25.53 13.31 9.09
C ILE A 32 26.28 12.92 7.80
N GLN A 33 27.46 13.52 7.59
CA GLN A 33 28.36 13.27 6.47
C GLN A 33 28.65 11.76 6.31
N GLN A 34 28.91 11.05 7.43
CA GLN A 34 29.13 9.60 7.46
C GLN A 34 27.98 8.76 6.87
N PHE A 35 26.73 9.26 6.90
CA PHE A 35 25.57 8.55 6.36
C PHE A 35 25.39 8.77 4.86
N TYR A 36 26.05 9.74 4.25
CA TYR A 36 25.85 10.11 2.85
C TYR A 36 27.12 10.07 2.00
N ASP A 37 28.32 10.10 2.57
CA ASP A 37 29.58 10.09 1.80
C ASP A 37 29.72 8.85 0.87
N ASN A 38 29.15 7.71 1.26
CA ASN A 38 29.14 6.48 0.45
C ASN A 38 27.84 6.28 -0.37
N ARG A 39 26.92 7.27 -0.40
CA ARG A 39 25.62 7.15 -1.05
C ARG A 39 25.29 8.38 -1.89
N LYS A 40 24.80 8.16 -3.11
CA LYS A 40 24.22 9.24 -3.90
C LYS A 40 22.89 9.64 -3.28
N VAL A 41 22.90 10.72 -2.50
CA VAL A 41 21.69 11.29 -1.90
C VAL A 41 21.25 12.48 -2.74
N PHE A 42 19.94 12.61 -2.90
CA PHE A 42 19.33 13.67 -3.66
C PHE A 42 18.43 14.47 -2.74
N ILE A 43 18.62 15.78 -2.70
CA ILE A 43 17.84 16.66 -1.84
C ILE A 43 16.78 17.31 -2.72
N LEU A 44 15.53 16.89 -2.51
CA LEU A 44 14.39 17.37 -3.28
C LEU A 44 14.07 18.83 -2.96
N THR A 45 14.13 19.21 -1.68
CA THR A 45 13.88 20.57 -1.21
C THR A 45 14.40 20.73 0.22
N LEU A 46 14.77 21.96 0.59
CA LEU A 46 15.04 22.37 1.97
C LEU A 46 13.79 22.94 2.66
N ASP A 47 12.85 23.45 1.87
CA ASP A 47 11.59 24.00 2.34
C ASP A 47 10.49 22.93 2.35
N SER A 48 9.68 22.92 3.41
CA SER A 48 8.57 22.00 3.56
C SER A 48 7.28 22.50 2.92
N ALA A 49 7.16 23.77 2.53
CA ALA A 49 5.89 24.31 2.01
C ALA A 49 5.50 23.69 0.66
N THR A 50 6.38 23.72 -0.34
CA THR A 50 6.12 23.10 -1.66
C THR A 50 5.67 21.64 -1.55
N PRO A 51 6.41 20.72 -0.89
CA PRO A 51 5.98 19.32 -0.78
C PRO A 51 4.70 19.18 0.06
N LEU A 52 4.50 20.00 1.09
CA LEU A 52 3.27 19.99 1.89
C LEU A 52 2.04 20.33 1.05
N TYR A 53 2.09 21.39 0.24
CA TYR A 53 0.97 21.75 -0.64
C TYR A 53 0.70 20.67 -1.67
N CYS A 54 1.74 20.10 -2.28
CA CYS A 54 1.60 18.99 -3.21
C CYS A 54 0.88 17.81 -2.55
N VAL A 55 1.40 17.37 -1.41
CA VAL A 55 0.84 16.26 -0.62
C VAL A 55 -0.62 16.52 -0.26
N PHE A 56 -0.92 17.73 0.21
CA PHE A 56 -2.26 18.15 0.62
C PHE A 56 -3.27 18.10 -0.53
N PHE A 57 -2.98 18.75 -1.67
CA PHE A 57 -3.90 18.79 -2.80
C PHE A 57 -4.14 17.39 -3.39
N PHE A 58 -3.11 16.58 -3.51
CA PHE A 58 -3.27 15.20 -4.01
C PHE A 58 -4.01 14.31 -3.01
N ASN A 59 -3.80 14.48 -1.71
CA ASN A 59 -4.55 13.76 -0.68
C ASN A 59 -6.04 14.12 -0.76
N LEU A 60 -6.36 15.42 -0.86
CA LEU A 60 -7.73 15.91 -1.03
C LEU A 60 -8.39 15.34 -2.30
N PHE A 61 -7.67 15.37 -3.43
CA PHE A 61 -8.16 14.79 -4.69
C PHE A 61 -8.45 13.29 -4.55
N THR A 62 -7.54 12.55 -3.92
CA THR A 62 -7.68 11.10 -3.70
C THR A 62 -8.87 10.79 -2.81
N LEU A 63 -9.01 11.49 -1.68
CA LEU A 63 -10.16 11.37 -0.78
C LEU A 63 -11.46 11.71 -1.51
N GLY A 64 -11.47 12.76 -2.33
CA GLY A 64 -12.61 13.11 -3.17
C GLY A 64 -13.03 11.98 -4.12
N GLN A 65 -12.08 11.36 -4.81
CA GLN A 65 -12.33 10.19 -5.66
C GLN A 65 -12.89 9.00 -4.87
N CYS A 66 -12.30 8.71 -3.70
CA CYS A 66 -12.78 7.65 -2.80
C CYS A 66 -14.23 7.90 -2.35
N LEU A 67 -14.57 9.13 -1.96
CA LEU A 67 -15.92 9.52 -1.56
C LEU A 67 -16.92 9.40 -2.71
N ILE A 68 -16.57 9.87 -3.91
CA ILE A 68 -17.43 9.76 -5.11
C ILE A 68 -17.67 8.29 -5.46
N PHE A 69 -16.62 7.45 -5.43
CA PHE A 69 -16.74 6.04 -5.73
C PHE A 69 -17.59 5.30 -4.69
N PHE A 70 -17.35 5.57 -3.41
CA PHE A 70 -18.09 4.98 -2.30
C PHE A 70 -19.58 5.36 -2.35
N THR A 71 -19.89 6.65 -2.45
CA THR A 71 -21.27 7.15 -2.54
C THR A 71 -22.00 6.61 -3.76
N THR A 72 -21.37 6.62 -4.95
CA THR A 72 -21.98 6.06 -6.17
C THR A 72 -22.24 4.56 -6.03
N THR A 73 -21.32 3.82 -5.40
CA THR A 73 -21.46 2.38 -5.15
C THR A 73 -22.60 2.10 -4.19
N LEU A 74 -22.70 2.86 -3.09
CA LEU A 74 -23.81 2.76 -2.14
C LEU A 74 -25.16 3.08 -2.79
N ILE A 75 -25.26 4.17 -3.55
CA ILE A 75 -26.48 4.55 -4.26
C ILE A 75 -26.89 3.45 -5.24
N LYS A 76 -25.95 2.90 -6.02
CA LYS A 76 -26.23 1.77 -6.93
C LYS A 76 -26.69 0.54 -6.16
N LEU A 77 -26.09 0.23 -5.02
CA LEU A 77 -26.49 -0.90 -4.18
C LEU A 77 -27.91 -0.73 -3.63
N ILE A 78 -28.25 0.45 -3.11
CA ILE A 78 -29.58 0.79 -2.58
C ILE A 78 -30.63 0.75 -3.69
N ARG A 79 -30.37 1.40 -4.83
CA ARG A 79 -31.28 1.40 -5.99
C ARG A 79 -31.49 -0.02 -6.51
N GLN A 80 -30.44 -0.84 -6.60
CA GLN A 80 -30.57 -2.24 -6.99
C GLN A 80 -31.29 -3.09 -5.94
N SER A 81 -31.16 -2.80 -4.64
CA SER A 81 -31.98 -3.48 -3.64
C SER A 81 -33.46 -3.14 -3.75
N ARG A 82 -33.79 -1.94 -4.23
CA ARG A 82 -35.16 -1.46 -4.42
C ARG A 82 -35.79 -1.94 -5.74
N ASN A 83 -35.05 -1.94 -6.84
CA ASN A 83 -35.53 -2.33 -8.17
C ASN A 83 -35.57 -3.86 -8.39
N LYS A 84 -35.48 -4.64 -7.32
CA LYS A 84 -35.17 -6.08 -7.31
C LYS A 84 -36.38 -7.01 -7.53
N ALA A 85 -37.39 -6.55 -8.28
CA ALA A 85 -38.54 -7.35 -8.62
C ALA A 85 -38.54 -7.91 -10.07
N LEU A 86 -37.77 -7.36 -11.04
CA LEU A 86 -38.19 -7.50 -12.45
C LEU A 86 -37.26 -8.16 -13.49
N ALA A 87 -35.97 -8.52 -13.25
CA ALA A 87 -35.15 -9.05 -14.36
C ALA A 87 -33.93 -9.95 -14.08
N ALA A 88 -33.46 -10.13 -12.83
CA ALA A 88 -32.22 -10.85 -12.54
C ALA A 88 -32.43 -12.04 -11.60
N SER A 89 -31.74 -13.16 -11.87
CA SER A 89 -31.84 -14.35 -11.01
C SER A 89 -31.36 -14.08 -9.57
N GLN A 90 -32.02 -14.73 -8.61
CA GLN A 90 -31.68 -14.67 -7.17
C GLN A 90 -30.18 -14.94 -6.92
N ARG A 91 -29.60 -15.89 -7.67
CA ARG A 91 -28.18 -16.25 -7.57
C ARG A 91 -27.25 -15.11 -7.99
N THR A 92 -27.50 -14.49 -9.15
CA THR A 92 -26.70 -13.35 -9.64
C THR A 92 -26.80 -12.16 -8.70
N LEU A 93 -27.99 -11.90 -8.14
CA LEU A 93 -28.22 -10.83 -7.19
C LEU A 93 -27.46 -11.00 -5.87
N LYS A 94 -27.33 -12.25 -5.38
CA LYS A 94 -26.55 -12.57 -4.18
C LYS A 94 -25.05 -12.40 -4.43
N MET A 95 -24.55 -12.84 -5.59
CA MET A 95 -23.15 -12.68 -5.98
C MET A 95 -22.76 -11.21 -6.12
N ARG A 96 -23.57 -10.40 -6.82
CA ARG A 96 -23.32 -8.95 -6.99
C ARG A 96 -23.26 -8.21 -5.66
N ARG A 97 -24.15 -8.51 -4.71
CA ARG A 97 -24.12 -7.91 -3.36
C ARG A 97 -22.82 -8.23 -2.62
N LYS A 98 -22.38 -9.48 -2.65
CA LYS A 98 -21.11 -9.90 -2.02
C LYS A 98 -19.91 -9.18 -2.65
N LEU A 99 -19.88 -9.07 -3.98
CA LEU A 99 -18.82 -8.36 -4.69
C LEU A 99 -18.78 -6.88 -4.31
N VAL A 100 -19.93 -6.20 -4.26
CA VAL A 100 -19.99 -4.79 -3.86
C VAL A 100 -19.52 -4.60 -2.42
N MET A 101 -19.97 -5.43 -1.48
CA MET A 101 -19.52 -5.38 -0.09
C MET A 101 -18.00 -5.61 0.00
N ALA A 102 -17.48 -6.56 -0.78
CA ALA A 102 -16.05 -6.83 -0.85
C ALA A 102 -15.25 -5.62 -1.35
N ILE A 103 -15.72 -4.98 -2.42
CA ILE A 103 -15.11 -3.77 -2.97
C ILE A 103 -15.14 -2.64 -1.94
N VAL A 104 -16.26 -2.43 -1.23
CA VAL A 104 -16.35 -1.42 -0.18
C VAL A 104 -15.31 -1.63 0.92
N ILE A 105 -15.20 -2.85 1.45
CA ILE A 105 -14.21 -3.16 2.50
C ILE A 105 -12.78 -3.00 1.96
N GLN A 106 -12.54 -3.47 0.72
CA GLN A 106 -11.24 -3.34 0.06
C GLN A 106 -10.86 -1.90 -0.22
N THR A 107 -11.81 -0.99 -0.47
CA THR A 107 -11.53 0.45 -0.62
C THR A 107 -11.22 1.10 0.72
N LEU A 108 -11.98 0.76 1.77
CA LEU A 108 -11.81 1.37 3.10
C LEU A 108 -10.48 1.01 3.77
N CYS A 109 -10.02 -0.23 3.63
CA CYS A 109 -8.77 -0.68 4.24
C CYS A 109 -7.52 0.17 3.85
N PRO A 110 -7.18 0.36 2.57
CA PRO A 110 -6.08 1.22 2.14
C PRO A 110 -6.34 2.71 2.41
N CYS A 111 -7.59 3.18 2.37
CA CYS A 111 -7.92 4.54 2.81
C CYS A 111 -7.50 4.76 4.26
N ILE A 112 -7.84 3.85 5.18
CA ILE A 112 -7.48 3.99 6.60
C ILE A 112 -5.96 3.90 6.78
N LEU A 113 -5.31 2.91 6.14
CA LEU A 113 -3.89 2.64 6.32
C LEU A 113 -2.96 3.69 5.70
N ILE A 114 -3.43 4.49 4.74
CA ILE A 114 -2.61 5.51 4.06
C ILE A 114 -3.09 6.93 4.43
N SER A 115 -4.40 7.19 4.41
CA SER A 115 -4.91 8.53 4.65
C SER A 115 -4.68 8.98 6.09
N ILE A 116 -4.88 8.12 7.10
CA ILE A 116 -4.64 8.53 8.50
C ILE A 116 -3.17 8.90 8.74
N PRO A 117 -2.18 8.06 8.35
CA PRO A 117 -0.77 8.46 8.47
C PRO A 117 -0.42 9.71 7.66
N MET A 118 -1.07 9.92 6.50
CA MET A 118 -0.86 11.14 5.72
C MET A 118 -1.42 12.40 6.40
N GLU A 119 -2.62 12.35 6.97
CA GLU A 119 -3.18 13.48 7.72
C GLU A 119 -2.25 13.85 8.87
N TYR A 120 -1.72 12.86 9.59
CA TYR A 120 -0.71 13.12 10.61
C TYR A 120 0.51 13.87 10.05
N LEU A 121 1.12 13.41 8.95
CA LEU A 121 2.29 14.06 8.35
C LEU A 121 2.00 15.49 7.88
N ILE A 122 0.83 15.73 7.28
CA ILE A 122 0.41 17.06 6.84
C ILE A 122 0.29 17.99 8.05
N THR A 123 -0.43 17.55 9.08
CA THR A 123 -0.70 18.36 10.27
C THR A 123 0.56 18.60 11.09
N SER A 124 1.41 17.59 11.27
CA SER A 124 2.66 17.69 12.02
C SER A 124 3.64 18.64 11.31
N THR A 125 3.72 18.57 9.98
CA THR A 125 4.55 19.48 9.17
C THR A 125 4.03 20.91 9.24
N TYR A 126 2.71 21.11 9.09
CA TYR A 126 2.08 22.44 9.17
C TYR A 126 2.30 23.10 10.55
N LEU A 127 2.19 22.32 11.62
CA LEU A 127 2.42 22.80 12.99
C LEU A 127 3.90 22.87 13.39
N ASN A 128 4.84 22.52 12.50
CA ASN A 128 6.27 22.38 12.79
C ASN A 128 6.56 21.46 14.00
N HIS A 129 5.75 20.42 14.17
CA HIS A 129 5.88 19.42 15.23
C HIS A 129 6.51 18.13 14.68
N TYR A 130 7.66 17.75 15.23
CA TYR A 130 8.38 16.54 14.81
C TYR A 130 8.41 15.50 15.94
N ASP A 131 7.66 14.41 15.77
CA ASP A 131 7.73 13.24 16.65
C ASP A 131 8.39 12.08 15.89
N GLN A 132 9.59 11.69 16.34
CA GLN A 132 10.38 10.66 15.69
C GLN A 132 9.71 9.26 15.75
N SER A 133 9.00 8.96 16.84
CA SER A 133 8.36 7.66 17.05
C SER A 133 7.16 7.51 16.12
N LEU A 134 6.31 8.54 16.07
CA LEU A 134 5.14 8.56 15.18
C LEU A 134 5.57 8.58 13.71
N ASN A 135 6.59 9.36 13.35
CA ASN A 135 7.13 9.37 11.98
C ASN A 135 7.62 7.99 11.53
N ARG A 136 8.30 7.24 12.40
CA ARG A 136 8.72 5.86 12.09
C ARG A 136 7.53 4.93 11.89
N LEU A 137 6.48 5.06 12.71
CA LEU A 137 5.25 4.27 12.55
C LEU A 137 4.55 4.56 11.22
N VAL A 138 4.48 5.84 10.82
CA VAL A 138 3.94 6.23 9.51
C VAL A 138 4.70 5.56 8.37
N MET A 139 6.04 5.55 8.44
CA MET A 139 6.86 4.88 7.42
C MET A 139 6.60 3.37 7.37
N ILE A 140 6.34 2.72 8.51
CA ILE A 140 5.96 1.30 8.56
C ILE A 140 4.59 1.09 7.89
N PHE A 141 3.59 1.94 8.18
CA PHE A 141 2.28 1.85 7.52
C PHE A 141 2.41 2.03 6.00
N PHE A 142 3.20 2.99 5.54
CA PHE A 142 3.48 3.17 4.11
C PHE A 142 4.28 2.02 3.51
N ALA A 143 5.17 1.34 4.23
CA ALA A 143 5.84 0.16 3.71
C ALA A 143 4.87 -1.04 3.58
N LEU A 144 3.95 -1.20 4.54
CA LEU A 144 3.08 -2.36 4.63
C LEU A 144 1.74 -2.23 3.89
N HIS A 145 1.33 -1.01 3.48
CA HIS A 145 0.01 -0.78 2.87
C HIS A 145 -0.27 -1.71 1.67
N GLY A 146 0.74 -1.97 0.83
CA GLY A 146 0.61 -2.84 -0.34
C GLY A 146 0.31 -4.28 0.05
N ILE A 147 0.99 -4.80 1.08
CA ILE A 147 0.75 -6.13 1.63
C ILE A 147 -0.68 -6.22 2.16
N PHE A 148 -1.11 -5.26 2.98
CA PHE A 148 -2.47 -5.24 3.51
C PHE A 148 -3.54 -5.14 2.42
N ALA A 149 -3.31 -4.34 1.38
CA ALA A 149 -4.22 -4.23 0.24
C ALA A 149 -4.35 -5.57 -0.50
N THR A 150 -3.24 -6.27 -0.75
CA THR A 150 -3.24 -7.59 -1.40
C THR A 150 -3.91 -8.64 -0.52
N LEU A 151 -3.59 -8.70 0.77
CA LEU A 151 -4.21 -9.67 1.70
C LEU A 151 -5.72 -9.44 1.78
N THR A 152 -6.15 -8.19 1.89
CA THR A 152 -7.58 -7.82 1.89
C THR A 152 -8.26 -8.27 0.61
N MET A 153 -7.64 -8.06 -0.54
CA MET A 153 -8.16 -8.53 -1.82
C MET A 153 -8.31 -10.06 -1.87
N VAL A 154 -7.28 -10.80 -1.45
CA VAL A 154 -7.29 -12.28 -1.46
C VAL A 154 -8.33 -12.84 -0.49
N PHE A 155 -8.45 -12.32 0.73
CA PHE A 155 -9.32 -12.92 1.74
C PHE A 155 -10.79 -12.56 1.57
N ILE A 156 -11.09 -11.35 1.12
CA ILE A 156 -12.47 -10.85 1.03
C ILE A 156 -13.15 -11.33 -0.26
N HIS A 157 -12.41 -11.43 -1.36
CA HIS A 157 -12.98 -11.88 -2.63
C HIS A 157 -12.90 -13.40 -2.77
N GLN A 158 -14.05 -14.06 -2.70
CA GLN A 158 -14.19 -15.51 -2.85
C GLN A 158 -13.37 -16.12 -4.02
N PRO A 159 -13.43 -15.63 -5.27
CA PRO A 159 -12.70 -16.26 -6.38
C PRO A 159 -11.18 -16.17 -6.20
N TYR A 160 -10.68 -15.07 -5.63
CA TYR A 160 -9.26 -14.90 -5.34
C TYR A 160 -8.82 -15.81 -4.19
N ARG A 161 -9.63 -15.93 -3.14
CA ARG A 161 -9.35 -16.80 -2.00
C ARG A 161 -9.24 -18.26 -2.42
N GLU A 162 -10.23 -18.75 -3.16
CA GLU A 162 -10.27 -20.16 -3.59
C GLU A 162 -9.09 -20.50 -4.49
N THR A 163 -8.81 -19.64 -5.48
CA THR A 163 -7.70 -19.86 -6.42
C THR A 163 -6.35 -19.79 -5.74
N THR A 164 -6.12 -18.75 -4.93
CA THR A 164 -4.82 -18.51 -4.29
C THR A 164 -4.51 -19.55 -3.22
N LEU A 165 -5.44 -19.80 -2.29
CA LEU A 165 -5.24 -20.79 -1.23
C LEU A 165 -5.20 -22.21 -1.78
N GLY A 166 -5.99 -22.52 -2.82
CA GLY A 166 -5.92 -23.80 -3.51
C GLY A 166 -4.55 -24.04 -4.15
N SER A 167 -4.02 -23.03 -4.84
CA SER A 167 -2.69 -23.09 -5.46
C SER A 167 -1.59 -23.25 -4.40
N VAL A 168 -1.65 -22.47 -3.31
CA VAL A 168 -0.69 -22.57 -2.19
C VAL A 168 -0.75 -23.95 -1.55
N TYR A 169 -1.95 -24.46 -1.26
CA TYR A 169 -2.14 -25.81 -0.72
C TYR A 169 -1.53 -26.89 -1.63
N TRP A 170 -1.74 -26.77 -2.94
CA TRP A 170 -1.21 -27.70 -3.93
C TRP A 170 0.34 -27.66 -3.97
N ILE A 171 0.94 -26.48 -3.95
CA ILE A 171 2.40 -26.29 -3.88
C ILE A 171 2.97 -26.91 -2.59
N PHE A 172 2.35 -26.66 -1.43
CA PHE A 172 2.77 -27.25 -0.16
C PHE A 172 2.63 -28.77 -0.13
N ARG A 173 1.64 -29.32 -0.82
CA ARG A 173 1.47 -30.78 -0.96
C ARG A 173 2.53 -31.37 -1.88
N TRP A 174 2.83 -30.70 -3.00
CA TRP A 174 3.82 -31.14 -3.97
C TRP A 174 5.24 -31.10 -3.38
N THR A 175 5.62 -30.00 -2.74
CA THR A 175 6.93 -29.85 -2.06
C THR A 175 7.14 -30.89 -0.95
N ARG A 176 6.11 -31.19 -0.15
CA ARG A 176 6.17 -32.28 0.84
C ARG A 176 6.35 -33.66 0.20
N LYS A 177 5.67 -33.92 -0.93
CA LYS A 177 5.82 -35.18 -1.66
C LYS A 177 7.22 -35.32 -2.26
N ALA A 178 7.76 -34.26 -2.86
CA ALA A 178 9.12 -34.24 -3.42
C ALA A 178 10.19 -34.51 -2.34
N ARG A 179 10.07 -33.86 -1.18
CA ARG A 179 10.99 -34.06 -0.04
C ARG A 179 11.01 -35.52 0.44
N LYS A 180 9.84 -36.15 0.61
CA LYS A 180 9.75 -37.56 1.02
C LYS A 180 10.39 -38.52 0.02
N VAL A 181 10.31 -38.23 -1.28
CA VAL A 181 10.95 -39.05 -2.32
C VAL A 181 12.47 -38.94 -2.26
N ASP A 182 13.00 -37.73 -2.01
CA ASP A 182 14.44 -37.50 -1.87
C ASP A 182 15.01 -38.17 -0.61
N ASP A 183 14.34 -38.03 0.54
CA ASP A 183 14.73 -38.69 1.79
C ASP A 183 14.77 -40.23 1.63
N SER A 184 13.78 -40.81 0.94
CA SER A 184 13.72 -42.26 0.66
C SER A 184 14.87 -42.74 -0.24
N LYS A 185 15.23 -41.97 -1.27
CA LYS A 185 16.39 -42.27 -2.13
C LYS A 185 17.71 -42.22 -1.36
N LYS A 186 17.84 -41.26 -0.44
CA LYS A 186 19.04 -41.11 0.39
C LYS A 186 19.22 -42.27 1.37
N ILE A 187 18.13 -42.73 1.98
CA ILE A 187 18.16 -43.90 2.88
C ILE A 187 18.52 -45.17 2.10
N SER A 188 17.91 -45.38 0.94
CA SER A 188 18.22 -46.55 0.10
C SER A 188 19.65 -46.54 -0.44
N SER A 189 20.24 -45.38 -0.77
CA SER A 189 21.64 -45.32 -1.18
C SER A 189 22.63 -45.66 -0.07
N VAL A 190 22.32 -45.30 1.19
CA VAL A 190 23.16 -45.64 2.36
C VAL A 190 23.09 -47.13 2.68
N VAL A 191 21.90 -47.73 2.60
CA VAL A 191 21.72 -49.18 2.86
C VAL A 191 22.43 -50.04 1.81
N VAL A 192 22.53 -49.59 0.55
CA VAL A 192 23.19 -50.34 -0.53
C VAL A 192 24.73 -50.18 -0.50
N THR A 193 25.26 -49.22 0.25
CA THR A 193 26.71 -48.99 0.39
C THR A 193 27.31 -49.54 1.69
N MET A 194 26.49 -50.16 2.55
CA MET A 194 26.93 -50.98 3.70
C MET A 194 26.89 -52.47 3.35
#